data_AF-U4QGZ8-F1
#
_entry.id   AF-U4QGZ8-F1
#
_cell.length_a   1.000
_cell.length_b   1.000
_cell.length_c   1.000
_cell.angle_alpha   90.00
_cell.angle_beta   90.00
_cell.angle_gamma   90.00
#
_symmetry.space_group_name_H-M   'P 1'
#
loop_
_entity.id
_entity.type
_entity.pdbx_description
1 polymer ?
#
loop_
_entity_poly.entity_id
_entity_poly.type
_entity_poly.pdbx_seq_one_letter_code
_entity_poly.pdbx_strand_id
1 'polypeptide(L)'
;MIVPKSGSDKSGKTFGRFTYMFNRNNPLNSLTNEIEVADNPKDKRVLNVMLTDTNNSVVNIGTIRQNTNSVNVKNILVGVERYSNNYYFYFKSKVTKKRLFFSATSMINYKNSEYLSYIASFLIEASHIRESNPFYIIRLLENFNNFPRIPAFYYKNIVLTPLRWNLNKYTLGNFSSKSDLLPKLDSFIKKWKVSRQIFLEKNDNRILLNLNLKNHRNELIKEILNKGNVSIYEPFLENANKLAEYVYSFNDVDFQNIASVPLITREMSVSSNSKKRKIILGDDWLYFKIYCSRDNLKSLVTYRLSNLYQKLHDKKYIDLFHYLAFKDPNYHIRIRFRLSSKKNFSKVIDYINNWSHNLLEENLISKIVFDTYDREIERYGGLQFIEYVEKVFNADSIDTMHHFMETMYSKINKVESIEKFALKLGFSINVQKNILMNRFHYSPELKDIYTKNKKYVQNNKFHFINFVKQNESDFNKLPLYTNEGKDLSIYDIELFFSLIHMHCNRIGIKHGDDEIEIMLLWFKLVREADYYLGDGQNK
;
A
#
# COMPACT_ATOMS: atom_id res chain seq x y z
N MET A 1 20.11 -18.66 -27.91
CA MET A 1 19.02 -19.21 -27.08
C MET A 1 19.14 -18.63 -25.68
N ILE A 2 18.04 -18.20 -25.08
CA ILE A 2 17.98 -17.87 -23.65
C ILE A 2 17.91 -19.19 -22.87
N VAL A 3 18.78 -19.36 -21.88
CA VAL A 3 18.81 -20.56 -21.06
C VAL A 3 17.52 -20.62 -20.19
N PRO A 4 16.82 -21.76 -20.07
CA PRO A 4 15.66 -21.88 -19.19
C PRO A 4 16.03 -21.57 -17.73
N LYS A 5 15.12 -20.96 -16.97
CA LYS A 5 15.35 -20.50 -15.58
C LYS A 5 16.59 -19.61 -15.39
N SER A 6 17.13 -19.05 -16.47
CA SER A 6 18.28 -18.15 -16.42
C SER A 6 17.87 -16.69 -16.48
N GLY A 7 18.77 -15.83 -16.03
CA GLY A 7 18.58 -14.40 -15.98
C GLY A 7 18.52 -13.88 -14.56
N SER A 8 18.67 -12.58 -14.48
CA SER A 8 18.62 -11.79 -13.26
C SER A 8 17.71 -10.60 -13.55
N ASP A 9 16.99 -10.15 -12.53
CA ASP A 9 16.25 -8.89 -12.56
C ASP A 9 17.17 -7.66 -12.49
N LYS A 10 18.46 -7.86 -12.18
CA LYS A 10 19.45 -6.78 -12.06
C LYS A 10 20.80 -7.13 -12.67
N SER A 11 21.42 -6.15 -13.30
CA SER A 11 22.81 -6.18 -13.73
C SER A 11 23.78 -6.47 -12.56
N GLY A 12 24.83 -7.24 -12.82
CA GLY A 12 25.87 -7.54 -11.81
C GLY A 12 25.61 -8.74 -10.90
N LYS A 13 24.37 -9.19 -10.68
CA LYS A 13 24.06 -10.30 -9.75
C LYS A 13 24.80 -11.61 -10.04
N THR A 14 24.93 -11.96 -11.31
CA THR A 14 25.64 -13.18 -11.73
C THR A 14 27.15 -13.06 -11.55
N PHE A 15 27.69 -11.85 -11.66
CA PHE A 15 29.13 -11.58 -11.57
C PHE A 15 29.62 -11.41 -10.13
N GLY A 16 28.77 -10.99 -9.20
CA GLY A 16 29.21 -10.59 -7.85
C GLY A 16 30.03 -11.63 -7.12
N ARG A 17 29.62 -12.91 -7.15
CA ARG A 17 30.41 -13.98 -6.50
C ARG A 17 31.78 -14.22 -7.13
N PHE A 18 31.99 -13.76 -8.35
CA PHE A 18 33.22 -13.95 -9.11
C PHE A 18 34.08 -12.68 -9.12
N THR A 19 33.69 -11.61 -8.42
CA THR A 19 34.44 -10.35 -8.42
C THR A 19 35.89 -10.52 -8.01
N TYR A 20 36.19 -11.43 -7.07
CA TYR A 20 37.55 -11.75 -6.66
C TYR A 20 38.43 -12.30 -7.80
N MET A 21 37.85 -12.84 -8.87
CA MET A 21 38.56 -13.34 -10.05
C MET A 21 38.88 -12.22 -11.06
N PHE A 22 38.20 -11.08 -10.94
CA PHE A 22 38.38 -9.91 -11.81
C PHE A 22 39.14 -8.84 -10.99
N ASN A 23 40.40 -8.54 -11.35
CA ASN A 23 41.20 -7.47 -10.72
C ASN A 23 40.55 -6.07 -10.84
N ARG A 24 41.32 -4.96 -10.78
CA ARG A 24 40.87 -3.54 -10.82
C ARG A 24 39.80 -3.16 -11.88
N ASN A 25 39.53 -3.99 -12.87
CA ASN A 25 38.40 -3.89 -13.81
C ASN A 25 37.16 -4.64 -13.29
N ASN A 26 36.75 -4.42 -12.04
CA ASN A 26 35.52 -5.02 -11.51
C ASN A 26 34.31 -4.42 -12.26
N PRO A 27 33.56 -5.22 -13.04
CA PRO A 27 32.41 -4.72 -13.82
C PRO A 27 31.27 -4.21 -12.94
N LEU A 28 31.29 -4.48 -11.63
CA LEU A 28 30.35 -3.89 -10.68
C LEU A 28 30.64 -2.42 -10.38
N ASN A 29 31.87 -1.94 -10.59
CA ASN A 29 32.25 -0.55 -10.27
C ASN A 29 31.58 0.48 -11.19
N SER A 30 31.07 0.05 -12.35
CA SER A 30 30.28 0.88 -13.27
C SER A 30 28.77 0.77 -13.03
N LEU A 31 28.34 -0.03 -12.05
CA LEU A 31 26.94 -0.23 -11.72
C LEU A 31 26.43 0.81 -10.72
N THR A 32 25.10 0.91 -10.69
CA THR A 32 24.28 1.96 -10.06
C THR A 32 24.70 2.36 -8.63
N ASN A 33 24.40 3.62 -8.25
CA ASN A 33 24.58 4.23 -6.91
C ASN A 33 23.74 3.58 -5.79
N GLU A 34 23.41 2.30 -5.91
CA GLU A 34 22.59 1.55 -4.98
C GLU A 34 23.42 1.00 -3.82
N ILE A 35 22.76 0.84 -2.67
CA ILE A 35 23.36 0.34 -1.44
C ILE A 35 23.30 -1.19 -1.46
N GLU A 36 24.45 -1.84 -1.30
CA GLU A 36 24.53 -3.29 -1.15
C GLU A 36 24.01 -3.72 0.22
N VAL A 37 23.13 -4.71 0.24
CA VAL A 37 22.59 -5.30 1.46
C VAL A 37 23.47 -6.47 1.88
N ALA A 38 24.25 -6.28 2.95
CA ALA A 38 24.97 -7.35 3.62
C ALA A 38 24.10 -7.90 4.75
N ASP A 39 23.70 -9.16 4.64
CA ASP A 39 22.84 -9.84 5.61
C ASP A 39 23.53 -11.07 6.19
N ASN A 40 23.18 -11.44 7.42
CA ASN A 40 23.50 -12.76 7.97
C ASN A 40 22.33 -13.70 7.67
N PRO A 41 22.43 -14.56 6.64
CA PRO A 41 21.31 -15.36 6.17
C PRO A 41 20.83 -16.37 7.23
N LYS A 42 19.55 -16.71 7.18
CA LYS A 42 18.97 -17.74 8.05
C LYS A 42 19.54 -19.13 7.73
N ASP A 43 19.75 -19.43 6.45
CA ASP A 43 20.43 -20.65 6.00
C ASP A 43 21.90 -20.36 5.66
N LYS A 44 22.82 -20.96 6.41
CA LYS A 44 24.26 -20.79 6.17
C LYS A 44 24.74 -21.38 4.84
N ARG A 45 23.99 -22.29 4.21
CA ARG A 45 24.34 -22.87 2.92
C ARG A 45 24.40 -21.83 1.80
N VAL A 46 23.68 -20.72 1.94
CA VAL A 46 23.65 -19.66 0.93
C VAL A 46 24.80 -18.66 1.03
N LEU A 47 25.63 -18.73 2.08
CA LEU A 47 26.78 -17.82 2.27
C LEU A 47 27.72 -17.83 1.05
N ASN A 48 27.97 -19.01 0.47
CA ASN A 48 28.81 -19.15 -0.72
C ASN A 48 28.22 -18.48 -1.97
N VAL A 49 26.90 -18.29 -2.01
CA VAL A 49 26.21 -17.60 -3.10
C VAL A 49 26.23 -16.08 -2.88
N MET A 50 26.22 -15.64 -1.62
CA MET A 50 26.16 -14.22 -1.22
C MET A 50 27.50 -13.48 -1.27
N LEU A 51 28.62 -14.20 -1.46
CA LEU A 51 29.92 -13.56 -1.63
C LEU A 51 29.86 -12.55 -2.77
N THR A 52 30.28 -11.32 -2.51
CA THR A 52 30.36 -10.25 -3.52
C THR A 52 31.34 -9.21 -3.02
N ASP A 53 32.20 -8.70 -3.90
CA ASP A 53 33.10 -7.58 -3.59
C ASP A 53 32.67 -6.33 -4.36
N THR A 54 32.33 -5.26 -3.63
CA THR A 54 31.74 -4.04 -4.19
C THR A 54 32.29 -2.80 -3.50
N ASN A 55 32.54 -1.75 -4.29
CA ASN A 55 32.90 -0.43 -3.81
C ASN A 55 31.67 0.42 -3.44
N ASN A 56 30.46 -0.10 -3.64
CA ASN A 56 29.23 0.59 -3.28
C ASN A 56 29.10 0.74 -1.77
N SER A 57 28.24 1.67 -1.36
CA SER A 57 27.86 1.78 0.05
C SER A 57 27.16 0.51 0.52
N VAL A 58 27.37 0.10 1.76
CA VAL A 58 26.81 -1.14 2.33
C VAL A 58 25.88 -0.84 3.49
N VAL A 59 24.72 -1.49 3.54
CA VAL A 59 23.90 -1.59 4.75
C VAL A 59 24.07 -2.96 5.37
N ASN A 60 24.43 -2.98 6.65
CA ASN A 60 24.69 -4.20 7.41
C ASN A 60 23.43 -4.61 8.21
N ILE A 61 22.90 -5.81 7.95
CA ILE A 61 21.75 -6.41 8.65
C ILE A 61 22.20 -7.66 9.39
N GLY A 62 22.24 -7.61 10.73
CA GLY A 62 22.62 -8.75 11.56
C GLY A 62 24.06 -9.29 11.34
N THR A 63 24.89 -8.53 10.61
CA THR A 63 26.28 -8.84 10.28
C THR A 63 27.14 -7.58 10.35
N ILE A 64 28.46 -7.72 10.23
CA ILE A 64 29.40 -6.62 10.12
C ILE A 64 30.30 -6.88 8.92
N ARG A 65 30.08 -6.14 7.84
CA ARG A 65 31.02 -6.04 6.74
C ARG A 65 31.82 -4.74 6.89
N GLN A 66 33.15 -4.86 6.99
CA GLN A 66 34.04 -3.70 7.00
C GLN A 66 34.02 -3.06 5.61
N ASN A 67 33.47 -1.85 5.50
CA ASN A 67 33.47 -1.04 4.29
C ASN A 67 33.58 0.43 4.72
N THR A 68 34.35 1.23 3.97
CA THR A 68 34.55 2.66 4.23
C THR A 68 33.26 3.47 4.12
N ASN A 69 32.27 3.00 3.35
CA ASN A 69 30.99 3.68 3.10
C ASN A 69 29.78 2.91 3.65
N SER A 70 29.69 2.72 4.97
CA SER A 70 28.54 2.02 5.57
C SER A 70 27.33 2.94 5.82
N VAL A 71 26.13 2.51 5.43
CA VAL A 71 24.86 3.16 5.77
C VAL A 71 24.26 2.51 7.01
N ASN A 72 24.04 3.32 8.05
CA ASN A 72 23.39 2.84 9.27
C ASN A 72 21.89 2.63 9.03
N VAL A 73 21.40 1.43 9.35
CA VAL A 73 19.97 1.06 9.23
C VAL A 73 19.05 2.07 9.94
N LYS A 74 19.47 2.62 11.10
CA LYS A 74 18.69 3.60 11.86
C LYS A 74 18.50 4.94 11.14
N ASN A 75 19.29 5.19 10.09
CA ASN A 75 19.19 6.38 9.26
C ASN A 75 18.37 6.15 7.98
N ILE A 76 17.76 4.98 7.81
CA ILE A 76 16.88 4.68 6.70
C ILE A 76 15.44 4.95 7.13
N LEU A 77 14.78 5.90 6.45
CA LEU A 77 13.35 6.15 6.59
C LEU A 77 12.59 5.41 5.50
N VAL A 78 11.41 4.90 5.85
CA VAL A 78 10.47 4.27 4.91
C VAL A 78 9.31 5.23 4.69
N GLY A 79 8.95 5.47 3.44
CA GLY A 79 7.76 6.22 3.07
C GLY A 79 6.91 5.44 2.08
N VAL A 80 5.71 5.95 1.82
CA VAL A 80 4.79 5.45 0.81
C VAL A 80 4.55 6.56 -0.20
N GLU A 81 4.66 6.25 -1.48
CA GLU A 81 4.33 7.14 -2.58
C GLU A 81 3.24 6.54 -3.44
N ARG A 82 2.38 7.39 -4.00
CA ARG A 82 1.41 6.97 -5.01
C ARG A 82 2.01 7.13 -6.39
N TYR A 83 1.97 6.07 -7.19
CA TYR A 83 2.31 6.11 -8.60
C TYR A 83 1.17 5.48 -9.39
N SER A 84 0.53 6.28 -10.25
CA SER A 84 -0.76 5.94 -10.88
C SER A 84 -1.83 5.60 -9.82
N ASN A 85 -2.37 4.37 -9.85
CA ASN A 85 -3.40 3.91 -8.91
C ASN A 85 -2.87 3.02 -7.77
N ASN A 86 -1.56 2.83 -7.69
CA ASN A 86 -0.94 1.96 -6.71
C ASN A 86 -0.05 2.75 -5.74
N TYR A 87 0.13 2.18 -4.55
CA TYR A 87 1.02 2.69 -3.53
C TYR A 87 2.28 1.83 -3.47
N TYR A 88 3.43 2.48 -3.42
CA TYR A 88 4.74 1.82 -3.37
C TYR A 88 5.55 2.36 -2.21
N PHE A 89 6.34 1.49 -1.61
CA PHE A 89 7.33 1.90 -0.63
C PHE A 89 8.50 2.61 -1.31
N TYR A 90 9.09 3.58 -0.62
CA TYR A 90 10.37 4.15 -0.97
C TYR A 90 11.23 4.33 0.28
N PHE A 91 12.53 4.48 0.08
CA PHE A 91 13.48 4.72 1.15
C PHE A 91 14.16 6.07 1.02
N LYS A 92 14.46 6.70 2.15
CA LYS A 92 15.13 8.00 2.21
C LYS A 92 16.16 8.01 3.34
N SER A 93 17.30 8.66 3.12
CA SER A 93 18.28 8.88 4.19
C SER A 93 17.81 9.97 5.13
N LYS A 94 17.77 9.67 6.43
CA LYS A 94 17.51 10.64 7.49
C LYS A 94 18.57 11.76 7.51
N VAL A 95 19.81 11.45 7.12
CA VAL A 95 20.95 12.39 7.16
C VAL A 95 21.00 13.22 5.89
N THR A 96 21.10 12.58 4.72
CA THR A 96 21.33 13.29 3.45
C THR A 96 20.05 13.72 2.75
N LYS A 97 18.88 13.25 3.22
CA LYS A 97 17.55 13.48 2.63
C LYS A 97 17.38 12.94 1.21
N LYS A 98 18.35 12.20 0.68
CA LYS A 98 18.31 11.59 -0.65
C LYS A 98 17.52 10.28 -0.63
N ARG A 99 16.90 9.95 -1.76
CA ARG A 99 16.26 8.65 -1.97
C ARG A 99 17.32 7.55 -1.94
N LEU A 100 16.98 6.42 -1.35
CA LEU A 100 17.84 5.25 -1.24
C LEU A 100 17.25 4.10 -2.04
N PHE A 101 18.13 3.32 -2.65
CA PHE A 101 17.81 2.08 -3.35
C PHE A 101 18.77 1.01 -2.85
N PHE A 102 18.25 -0.18 -2.65
CA PHE A 102 18.97 -1.29 -2.06
C PHE A 102 18.97 -2.48 -2.99
N SER A 103 20.09 -3.18 -3.05
CA SER A 103 20.24 -4.38 -3.86
C SER A 103 21.13 -5.41 -3.21
N ALA A 104 21.06 -6.62 -3.75
CA ALA A 104 22.08 -7.64 -3.56
C ALA A 104 22.76 -7.87 -4.91
N THR A 105 24.08 -7.79 -4.97
CA THR A 105 24.87 -8.10 -6.18
C THR A 105 25.22 -9.59 -6.28
N SER A 106 24.43 -10.45 -5.65
CA SER A 106 24.54 -11.91 -5.77
C SER A 106 23.28 -12.53 -6.37
N MET A 107 23.38 -13.77 -6.84
CA MET A 107 22.24 -14.58 -7.33
C MET A 107 21.36 -15.13 -6.21
N ILE A 108 21.45 -14.57 -5.00
CA ILE A 108 20.60 -15.00 -3.90
C ILE A 108 19.13 -14.72 -4.20
N ASN A 109 18.27 -15.71 -3.94
CA ASN A 109 16.83 -15.52 -4.05
C ASN A 109 16.30 -14.75 -2.84
N TYR A 110 16.43 -13.43 -2.89
CA TYR A 110 16.01 -12.51 -1.83
C TYR A 110 14.49 -12.52 -1.56
N LYS A 111 13.68 -13.10 -2.47
CA LYS A 111 12.23 -13.29 -2.27
C LYS A 111 11.90 -14.54 -1.46
N ASN A 112 12.85 -15.48 -1.33
CA ASN A 112 12.66 -16.60 -0.42
C ASN A 112 13.02 -16.16 1.01
N SER A 113 11.99 -16.07 1.85
CA SER A 113 12.11 -15.67 3.26
C SER A 113 12.92 -16.65 4.14
N GLU A 114 13.26 -17.83 3.61
CA GLU A 114 14.15 -18.80 4.26
C GLU A 114 15.63 -18.44 4.13
N TYR A 115 16.01 -17.59 3.16
CA TYR A 115 17.41 -17.26 2.92
C TYR A 115 17.84 -15.98 3.63
N LEU A 116 17.15 -14.86 3.35
CA LEU A 116 17.49 -13.56 3.93
C LEU A 116 16.58 -13.20 5.12
N SER A 117 17.05 -12.26 5.94
CA SER A 117 16.22 -11.60 6.94
C SER A 117 15.09 -10.79 6.29
N TYR A 118 13.96 -10.62 7.01
CA TYR A 118 12.82 -9.86 6.49
C TYR A 118 13.17 -8.41 6.16
N ILE A 119 14.12 -7.81 6.90
CA ILE A 119 14.60 -6.45 6.64
C ILE A 119 15.37 -6.43 5.32
N ALA A 120 16.31 -7.34 5.11
CA ALA A 120 17.08 -7.42 3.87
C ALA A 120 16.17 -7.67 2.65
N SER A 121 15.26 -8.64 2.74
CA SER A 121 14.27 -8.92 1.69
C SER A 121 13.41 -7.70 1.39
N PHE A 122 12.88 -7.01 2.41
CA PHE A 122 12.04 -5.82 2.25
C PHE A 122 12.79 -4.68 1.57
N LEU A 123 14.03 -4.38 1.99
CA LEU A 123 14.85 -3.33 1.40
C LEU A 123 15.06 -3.56 -0.11
N ILE A 124 15.42 -4.79 -0.49
CA ILE A 124 15.68 -5.15 -1.90
C ILE A 124 14.37 -5.15 -2.69
N GLU A 125 13.33 -5.81 -2.19
CA GLU A 125 12.06 -5.95 -2.92
C GLU A 125 11.38 -4.60 -3.14
N ALA A 126 11.25 -3.76 -2.11
CA ALA A 126 10.62 -2.44 -2.25
C ALA A 126 11.42 -1.50 -3.17
N SER A 127 12.74 -1.68 -3.27
CA SER A 127 13.58 -0.89 -4.19
C SER A 127 13.30 -1.22 -5.66
N HIS A 128 13.01 -2.50 -5.96
CA HIS A 128 12.89 -3.02 -7.32
C HIS A 128 11.47 -3.44 -7.73
N ILE A 129 10.46 -3.25 -6.87
CA ILE A 129 9.08 -3.70 -7.12
C ILE A 129 8.47 -3.12 -8.41
N ARG A 130 8.95 -1.95 -8.84
CA ARG A 130 8.48 -1.26 -10.04
C ARG A 130 9.22 -1.69 -11.31
N GLU A 131 10.29 -2.46 -11.18
CA GLU A 131 11.08 -2.90 -12.33
C GLU A 131 10.33 -4.00 -13.08
N SER A 132 10.21 -3.82 -14.39
CA SER A 132 9.64 -4.85 -15.25
C SER A 132 10.54 -6.08 -15.22
N ASN A 133 9.97 -7.25 -14.91
CA ASN A 133 10.69 -8.51 -15.04
C ASN A 133 10.60 -9.01 -16.49
N PRO A 134 11.67 -8.90 -17.31
CA PRO A 134 11.63 -9.30 -18.71
C PRO A 134 11.40 -10.81 -18.89
N PHE A 135 11.61 -11.62 -17.84
CA PHE A 135 11.43 -13.07 -17.86
C PHE A 135 10.03 -13.51 -17.41
N TYR A 136 9.10 -12.58 -17.14
CA TYR A 136 7.74 -12.92 -16.68
C TYR A 136 7.01 -13.85 -17.67
N ILE A 137 7.07 -13.55 -18.97
CA ILE A 137 6.43 -14.38 -20.01
C ILE A 137 7.03 -15.79 -20.03
N ILE A 138 8.35 -15.92 -19.90
CA ILE A 138 9.04 -17.21 -19.86
C ILE A 138 8.56 -18.02 -18.65
N ARG A 139 8.44 -17.40 -17.47
CA ARG A 139 7.91 -18.05 -16.25
C ARG A 139 6.44 -18.44 -16.37
N LEU A 140 5.62 -17.63 -17.05
CA LEU A 140 4.24 -18.03 -17.33
C LEU A 140 4.18 -19.31 -18.17
N LEU A 141 5.09 -19.44 -19.15
CA LEU A 141 5.15 -20.64 -19.99
C LEU A 141 5.47 -21.90 -19.17
N GLU A 142 6.28 -21.78 -18.12
CA GLU A 142 6.61 -22.89 -17.23
C GLU A 142 5.38 -23.53 -16.59
N ASN A 143 4.30 -22.77 -16.36
CA ASN A 143 3.08 -23.26 -15.72
C ASN A 143 2.20 -24.16 -16.63
N PHE A 144 2.43 -24.18 -17.94
CA PHE A 144 1.64 -24.97 -18.89
C PHE A 144 2.05 -26.46 -18.94
N ASN A 145 1.96 -27.16 -17.82
CA ASN A 145 2.41 -28.56 -17.71
C ASN A 145 1.44 -29.57 -18.33
N ASN A 146 0.19 -29.19 -18.58
CA ASN A 146 -0.86 -30.11 -19.07
C ASN A 146 -0.80 -30.35 -20.59
N PHE A 147 0.01 -29.58 -21.32
CA PHE A 147 0.19 -29.75 -22.76
C PHE A 147 1.32 -30.74 -23.03
N PRO A 148 1.12 -31.77 -23.87
CA PRO A 148 2.14 -32.78 -24.15
C PRO A 148 3.36 -32.20 -24.88
N ARG A 149 3.14 -31.17 -25.71
CA ARG A 149 4.19 -30.50 -26.48
C ARG A 149 3.91 -29.00 -26.49
N ILE A 150 4.94 -28.21 -26.22
CA ILE A 150 4.91 -26.75 -26.32
C ILE A 150 5.95 -26.34 -27.35
N PRO A 151 5.55 -25.58 -28.40
CA PRO A 151 6.47 -25.14 -29.44
C PRO A 151 7.61 -24.29 -28.87
N ALA A 152 8.74 -24.28 -29.56
CA ALA A 152 9.79 -23.31 -29.27
C ALA A 152 9.28 -21.89 -29.57
N PHE A 153 9.56 -20.96 -28.67
CA PHE A 153 9.22 -19.54 -28.85
C PHE A 153 10.43 -18.76 -29.31
N TYR A 154 10.25 -17.95 -30.34
CA TYR A 154 11.30 -17.14 -30.95
C TYR A 154 10.93 -15.66 -30.91
N TYR A 155 11.93 -14.82 -30.69
CA TYR A 155 11.85 -13.41 -31.02
C TYR A 155 12.99 -13.09 -31.99
N LYS A 156 12.64 -12.78 -33.25
CA LYS A 156 13.61 -12.68 -34.35
C LYS A 156 14.46 -13.98 -34.42
N ASN A 157 15.78 -13.85 -34.33
CA ASN A 157 16.74 -14.96 -34.33
C ASN A 157 17.06 -15.50 -32.92
N ILE A 158 16.33 -15.08 -31.88
CA ILE A 158 16.58 -15.50 -30.50
C ILE A 158 15.52 -16.51 -30.07
N VAL A 159 15.95 -17.74 -29.78
CA VAL A 159 15.13 -18.74 -29.07
C VAL A 159 14.91 -18.25 -27.63
N LEU A 160 13.68 -17.89 -27.27
CA LEU A 160 13.29 -17.49 -25.93
C LEU A 160 13.11 -18.71 -25.02
N THR A 161 12.41 -19.74 -25.52
CA THR A 161 12.28 -21.04 -24.86
C THR A 161 12.39 -22.16 -25.89
N PRO A 162 13.19 -23.21 -25.62
CA PRO A 162 13.30 -24.36 -26.51
C PRO A 162 12.00 -25.16 -26.57
N LEU A 163 11.85 -26.00 -27.59
CA LEU A 163 10.73 -26.93 -27.71
C LEU A 163 10.68 -27.81 -26.45
N ARG A 164 9.51 -27.88 -25.80
CA ARG A 164 9.32 -28.60 -24.54
C ARG A 164 8.31 -29.73 -24.72
N TRP A 165 8.59 -30.88 -24.14
CA TRP A 165 7.62 -31.94 -23.93
C TRP A 165 7.40 -32.17 -22.44
N ASN A 166 6.14 -32.31 -22.04
CA ASN A 166 5.77 -32.57 -20.65
C ASN A 166 5.33 -34.02 -20.49
N LEU A 167 5.94 -34.72 -19.53
CA LEU A 167 5.75 -36.13 -19.22
C LEU A 167 5.14 -36.22 -17.81
N ASN A 168 3.82 -36.36 -17.76
CA ASN A 168 3.06 -36.43 -16.51
C ASN A 168 1.74 -37.18 -16.69
N LYS A 169 0.96 -37.30 -15.62
CA LYS A 169 -0.34 -38.00 -15.66
C LYS A 169 -1.32 -37.44 -16.70
N TYR A 170 -1.25 -36.16 -17.04
CA TYR A 170 -2.16 -35.53 -18.02
C TYR A 170 -1.77 -35.87 -19.46
N THR A 171 -0.48 -36.11 -19.72
CA THR A 171 0.05 -36.30 -21.07
C THR A 171 0.39 -37.75 -21.40
N LEU A 172 0.72 -38.56 -20.38
CA LEU A 172 1.01 -40.00 -20.47
C LEU A 172 -0.15 -40.87 -19.95
N GLY A 173 -1.12 -40.30 -19.24
CA GLY A 173 -2.11 -41.04 -18.45
C GLY A 173 -1.55 -41.51 -17.10
N ASN A 174 -2.39 -42.20 -16.31
CA ASN A 174 -1.96 -42.77 -15.03
C ASN A 174 -0.96 -43.91 -15.24
N PHE A 175 0.07 -44.00 -14.40
CA PHE A 175 1.02 -45.11 -14.40
C PHE A 175 1.45 -45.46 -12.98
N SER A 176 1.63 -46.76 -12.69
CA SER A 176 1.95 -47.27 -11.35
C SER A 176 3.30 -48.01 -11.28
N SER A 177 3.86 -48.41 -12.42
CA SER A 177 5.10 -49.18 -12.49
C SER A 177 5.90 -48.88 -13.74
N LYS A 178 7.17 -49.32 -13.75
CA LYS A 178 8.05 -49.20 -14.91
C LYS A 178 7.49 -49.93 -16.14
N SER A 179 6.95 -51.14 -15.97
CA SER A 179 6.39 -51.94 -17.07
C SER A 179 5.18 -51.27 -17.72
N ASP A 180 4.37 -50.55 -16.94
CA ASP A 180 3.23 -49.79 -17.44
C ASP A 180 3.65 -48.46 -18.11
N LEU A 181 4.67 -47.79 -17.58
CA LEU A 181 5.16 -46.52 -18.14
C LEU A 181 5.85 -46.67 -19.49
N LEU A 182 6.62 -47.75 -19.69
CA LEU A 182 7.40 -47.99 -20.90
C LEU A 182 6.59 -47.89 -22.21
N PRO A 183 5.49 -48.63 -22.42
CA PRO A 183 4.72 -48.56 -23.65
C PRO A 183 4.07 -47.18 -23.86
N LYS A 184 3.64 -46.51 -22.78
CA LYS A 184 3.07 -45.16 -22.83
C LYS A 184 4.12 -44.13 -23.26
N LEU A 185 5.32 -44.23 -22.72
CA LEU A 185 6.45 -43.38 -23.09
C LEU A 185 6.86 -43.60 -24.55
N ASP A 186 6.90 -44.84 -25.03
CA ASP A 186 7.25 -45.14 -26.43
C ASP A 186 6.20 -44.61 -27.41
N SER A 187 4.92 -44.77 -27.08
CA SER A 187 3.81 -44.17 -27.83
C SER A 187 3.91 -42.64 -27.85
N PHE A 188 4.23 -42.03 -26.70
CA PHE A 188 4.41 -40.59 -26.59
C PHE A 188 5.58 -40.08 -27.45
N ILE A 189 6.75 -40.72 -27.35
CA ILE A 189 7.96 -40.36 -28.11
C ILE A 189 7.67 -40.42 -29.62
N LYS A 190 7.00 -41.48 -30.09
CA LYS A 190 6.63 -41.65 -31.49
C LYS A 190 5.60 -40.62 -31.95
N LYS A 191 4.53 -40.41 -31.17
CA LYS A 191 3.43 -39.49 -31.50
C LYS A 191 3.90 -38.04 -31.57
N TRP A 192 4.69 -37.60 -30.60
CA TRP A 192 5.15 -36.22 -30.47
C TRP A 192 6.52 -35.94 -31.08
N LYS A 193 7.09 -36.94 -31.78
CA LYS A 193 8.39 -36.88 -32.47
C LYS A 193 9.48 -36.32 -31.55
N VAL A 194 9.59 -36.88 -30.35
CA VAL A 194 10.61 -36.46 -29.38
C VAL A 194 11.99 -36.74 -29.96
N SER A 195 12.88 -35.74 -29.89
CA SER A 195 14.24 -35.83 -30.43
C SER A 195 15.04 -36.96 -29.77
N ARG A 196 15.98 -37.56 -30.52
CA ARG A 196 16.87 -38.61 -30.01
C ARG A 196 17.67 -38.15 -28.79
N GLN A 197 18.17 -36.93 -28.86
CA GLN A 197 18.84 -36.26 -27.75
C GLN A 197 17.87 -35.27 -27.11
N ILE A 198 17.82 -35.23 -25.79
CA ILE A 198 16.98 -34.32 -25.02
C ILE A 198 17.73 -33.79 -23.80
N PHE A 199 17.36 -32.62 -23.32
CA PHE A 199 17.71 -32.17 -21.98
C PHE A 199 16.61 -32.55 -20.99
N LEU A 200 16.99 -33.29 -19.94
CA LEU A 200 16.16 -33.53 -18.77
C LEU A 200 16.46 -32.45 -17.73
N GLU A 201 15.43 -31.70 -17.32
CA GLU A 201 15.56 -30.75 -16.20
C GLU A 201 15.37 -31.45 -14.86
N LYS A 202 16.38 -31.32 -13.98
CA LYS A 202 16.37 -31.83 -12.62
C LYS A 202 16.71 -30.70 -11.65
N ASN A 203 15.68 -30.08 -11.09
CA ASN A 203 15.80 -28.89 -10.25
C ASN A 203 16.45 -27.76 -11.06
N ASP A 204 17.66 -27.33 -10.70
CA ASP A 204 18.46 -26.31 -11.39
C ASP A 204 19.46 -26.89 -12.41
N ASN A 205 19.57 -28.23 -12.50
CA ASN A 205 20.51 -28.89 -13.40
C ASN A 205 19.82 -29.38 -14.68
N ARG A 206 20.59 -29.40 -15.78
CA ARG A 206 20.18 -29.99 -17.06
C ARG A 206 21.08 -31.16 -17.41
N ILE A 207 20.48 -32.31 -17.71
CA ILE A 207 21.21 -33.53 -18.06
C ILE A 207 20.91 -33.85 -19.52
N LEU A 208 21.95 -33.92 -20.35
CA LEU A 208 21.82 -34.35 -21.74
C LEU A 208 21.63 -35.87 -21.80
N LEU A 209 20.49 -36.31 -22.33
CA LEU A 209 20.14 -37.71 -22.48
C LEU A 209 20.06 -38.11 -23.95
N ASN A 210 20.63 -39.26 -24.30
CA ASN A 210 20.44 -39.90 -25.60
C ASN A 210 19.48 -41.08 -25.42
N LEU A 211 18.26 -40.96 -25.92
CA LEU A 211 17.20 -41.94 -25.69
C LEU A 211 17.47 -43.32 -26.34
N ASN A 212 18.47 -43.42 -27.22
CA ASN A 212 18.94 -44.71 -27.76
C ASN A 212 19.83 -45.48 -26.77
N LEU A 213 20.37 -44.83 -25.74
CA LEU A 213 21.20 -45.48 -24.73
C LEU A 213 20.32 -45.95 -23.57
N LYS A 214 20.35 -47.26 -23.29
CA LYS A 214 19.54 -47.91 -22.25
C LYS A 214 19.64 -47.21 -20.88
N ASN A 215 20.84 -46.81 -20.48
CA ASN A 215 21.08 -46.16 -19.19
C ASN A 215 20.44 -44.77 -19.11
N HIS A 216 20.51 -43.98 -20.20
CA HIS A 216 19.92 -42.64 -20.25
C HIS A 216 18.38 -42.72 -20.24
N ARG A 217 17.82 -43.68 -20.99
CA ARG A 217 16.37 -43.94 -20.97
C ARG A 217 15.90 -44.37 -19.57
N ASN A 218 16.68 -45.19 -18.88
CA ASN A 218 16.38 -45.59 -17.49
C ASN A 218 16.40 -44.39 -16.52
N GLU A 219 17.30 -43.42 -16.68
CA GLU A 219 17.33 -42.22 -15.83
C GLU A 219 16.07 -41.36 -16.04
N LEU A 220 15.62 -41.18 -17.29
CA LEU A 220 14.36 -40.49 -17.59
C LEU A 220 13.17 -41.19 -16.91
N ILE A 221 13.07 -42.51 -17.04
CA ILE A 221 12.01 -43.31 -16.41
C ILE A 221 12.03 -43.15 -14.89
N LYS A 222 13.22 -43.19 -14.27
CA LYS A 222 13.38 -43.01 -12.83
C LYS A 222 12.88 -41.64 -12.37
N GLU A 223 13.21 -40.58 -13.11
CA GLU A 223 12.75 -39.23 -12.77
C GLU A 223 11.22 -39.09 -12.92
N ILE A 224 10.61 -39.68 -13.96
CA ILE A 224 9.16 -39.69 -14.15
C ILE A 224 8.45 -40.40 -12.99
N LEU A 225 8.95 -41.57 -12.58
CA LEU A 225 8.37 -42.34 -11.48
C LEU A 225 8.51 -41.62 -10.13
N ASN A 226 9.62 -40.90 -9.91
CA ASN A 226 9.87 -40.20 -8.65
C ASN A 226 9.05 -38.90 -8.53
N LYS A 227 9.01 -38.08 -9.59
CA LYS A 227 8.38 -36.75 -9.54
C LYS A 227 6.95 -36.71 -10.06
N GLY A 228 6.54 -37.65 -10.91
CA GLY A 228 5.23 -37.67 -11.57
C GLY A 228 5.00 -36.53 -12.59
N ASN A 229 5.83 -35.50 -12.60
CA ASN A 229 5.80 -34.40 -13.57
C ASN A 229 7.22 -34.03 -13.99
N VAL A 230 7.56 -34.32 -15.25
CA VAL A 230 8.88 -34.11 -15.83
C VAL A 230 8.77 -33.34 -17.13
N SER A 231 9.55 -32.27 -17.28
CA SER A 231 9.70 -31.56 -18.55
C SER A 231 11.04 -31.91 -19.19
N ILE A 232 11.00 -32.24 -20.48
CA ILE A 232 12.19 -32.47 -21.31
C ILE A 232 12.22 -31.47 -22.46
N TYR A 233 13.41 -31.11 -22.91
CA TYR A 233 13.60 -30.02 -23.87
C TYR A 233 14.47 -30.45 -25.04
N GLU A 234 14.19 -29.85 -26.19
CA GLU A 234 15.02 -30.02 -27.39
C GLU A 234 16.42 -29.41 -27.16
N PRO A 235 17.49 -30.14 -27.49
CA PRO A 235 18.84 -29.64 -27.35
C PRO A 235 19.27 -28.84 -28.59
N PHE A 236 19.90 -27.69 -28.37
CA PHE A 236 20.53 -26.88 -29.42
C PHE A 236 22.04 -27.16 -29.42
N LEU A 237 22.48 -28.13 -30.22
CA LEU A 237 23.85 -28.67 -30.25
C LEU A 237 24.46 -28.62 -31.67
N GLU A 238 24.39 -27.50 -32.36
CA GLU A 238 25.05 -27.36 -33.66
C GLU A 238 26.54 -27.02 -33.50
N ASN A 239 27.42 -27.87 -34.08
CA ASN A 239 28.85 -27.62 -34.37
C ASN A 239 29.71 -26.93 -33.29
N ALA A 240 29.35 -27.07 -32.01
CA ALA A 240 30.08 -26.42 -30.92
C ALA A 240 31.15 -27.37 -30.36
N ASN A 241 32.42 -27.10 -30.66
CA ASN A 241 33.56 -27.77 -30.01
C ASN A 241 33.65 -27.46 -28.49
N LYS A 242 32.88 -26.48 -27.99
CA LYS A 242 32.76 -26.12 -26.58
C LYS A 242 31.33 -25.66 -26.25
N LEU A 243 30.75 -26.19 -25.18
CA LEU A 243 29.54 -25.63 -24.57
C LEU A 243 29.93 -24.43 -23.72
N ALA A 244 29.41 -23.25 -24.07
CA ALA A 244 29.66 -22.00 -23.35
C ALA A 244 28.34 -21.27 -23.08
N GLU A 245 28.24 -20.66 -21.91
CA GLU A 245 27.15 -19.77 -21.54
C GLU A 245 27.68 -18.34 -21.45
N TYR A 246 26.96 -17.39 -22.06
CA TYR A 246 27.31 -15.98 -22.06
C TYR A 246 26.25 -15.20 -21.29
N VAL A 247 26.71 -14.37 -20.35
CA VAL A 247 25.84 -13.53 -19.52
C VAL A 247 26.00 -12.08 -19.97
N TYR A 248 24.91 -11.52 -20.49
CA TYR A 248 24.85 -10.11 -20.89
C TYR A 248 24.10 -9.31 -19.84
N SER A 249 24.60 -8.11 -19.55
CA SER A 249 23.96 -7.16 -18.64
C SER A 249 23.43 -5.97 -19.43
N PHE A 250 22.20 -5.59 -19.14
CA PHE A 250 21.54 -4.42 -19.73
C PHE A 250 21.24 -3.44 -18.60
N ASN A 251 21.62 -2.18 -18.79
CA ASN A 251 21.39 -1.11 -17.82
C ASN A 251 20.49 -0.06 -18.46
N ASP A 252 19.50 0.40 -17.70
CA ASP A 252 18.70 1.57 -18.09
C ASP A 252 19.49 2.84 -17.73
N VAL A 253 19.70 3.71 -18.71
CA VAL A 253 20.47 4.96 -18.54
C VAL A 253 19.64 5.98 -17.74
N ASP A 254 18.31 5.91 -17.80
CA ASP A 254 17.42 6.91 -17.18
C ASP A 254 17.27 6.74 -15.65
N PHE A 255 17.55 5.54 -15.11
CA PHE A 255 17.42 5.26 -13.67
C PHE A 255 18.37 6.10 -12.81
N GLN A 256 19.50 6.54 -13.38
CA GLN A 256 20.50 7.35 -12.67
C GLN A 256 19.96 8.74 -12.28
N ASN A 257 19.02 9.29 -13.05
CA ASN A 257 18.44 10.63 -12.81
C ASN A 257 17.41 10.64 -11.66
N ILE A 258 16.78 9.50 -11.37
CA ILE A 258 15.73 9.40 -10.33
C ILE A 258 16.34 9.42 -8.92
N ALA A 259 17.52 8.85 -8.73
CA ALA A 259 18.20 8.77 -7.43
C ALA A 259 18.68 10.14 -6.92
N SER A 260 18.90 11.12 -7.81
CA SER A 260 19.39 12.45 -7.47
C SER A 260 18.31 13.44 -7.02
N VAL A 261 17.03 13.14 -7.22
CA VAL A 261 15.95 14.08 -6.89
C VAL A 261 15.68 14.04 -5.37
N PRO A 262 15.83 15.16 -4.64
CA PRO A 262 15.43 15.24 -3.25
C PRO A 262 13.91 15.06 -3.17
N LEU A 263 13.46 14.08 -2.39
CA LEU A 263 12.04 13.95 -2.08
C LEU A 263 11.66 15.06 -1.10
N ILE A 264 10.84 16.01 -1.55
CA ILE A 264 10.20 17.01 -0.70
C ILE A 264 9.19 16.27 0.16
N THR A 265 9.64 15.80 1.33
CA THR A 265 8.77 15.26 2.37
C THR A 265 8.90 16.14 3.58
N ARG A 266 7.77 16.63 4.10
CA ARG A 266 7.73 17.34 5.39
C ARG A 266 7.99 16.32 6.48
N GLU A 267 9.25 16.19 6.85
CA GLU A 267 9.62 15.35 7.98
C GLU A 267 9.13 15.98 9.27
N MET A 268 8.27 15.25 9.97
CA MET A 268 7.87 15.62 11.32
C MET A 268 8.64 14.74 12.29
N SER A 269 9.50 15.36 13.09
CA SER A 269 10.45 14.70 13.99
C SER A 269 9.82 14.18 15.29
N VAL A 270 8.53 13.83 15.28
CA VAL A 270 7.86 13.34 16.49
C VAL A 270 7.98 11.84 16.58
N SER A 271 8.78 11.37 17.55
CA SER A 271 8.90 9.95 17.88
C SER A 271 7.52 9.27 18.01
N SER A 272 7.40 8.04 17.49
CA SER A 272 6.19 7.22 17.57
C SER A 272 5.75 6.91 19.00
N ASN A 273 6.67 6.98 19.95
CA ASN A 273 6.41 6.76 21.38
C ASN A 273 6.50 8.05 22.22
N SER A 274 6.50 9.21 21.58
CA SER A 274 6.50 10.50 22.28
C SER A 274 5.22 10.65 23.11
N LYS A 275 5.34 11.19 24.34
CA LYS A 275 4.18 11.59 25.17
C LYS A 275 3.25 12.59 24.47
N LYS A 276 3.78 13.37 23.51
CA LYS A 276 2.97 14.30 22.69
C LYS A 276 2.11 13.59 21.64
N ARG A 277 2.40 12.31 21.34
CA ARG A 277 1.69 11.47 20.39
C ARG A 277 0.79 10.45 21.08
N LYS A 278 1.38 9.65 21.99
CA LYS A 278 0.73 8.57 22.73
C LYS A 278 0.27 9.11 24.07
N ILE A 279 -1.01 9.47 24.14
CA ILE A 279 -1.63 10.00 25.36
C ILE A 279 -2.34 8.85 26.06
N ILE A 280 -1.93 8.54 27.28
CA ILE A 280 -2.41 7.36 28.03
C ILE A 280 -3.42 7.78 29.10
N LEU A 281 -4.10 6.79 29.68
CA LEU A 281 -5.03 7.02 30.79
C LEU A 281 -4.34 7.76 31.94
N GLY A 282 -4.93 8.87 32.39
CA GLY A 282 -4.38 9.74 33.46
C GLY A 282 -3.63 10.99 32.95
N ASP A 283 -3.41 11.11 31.65
CA ASP A 283 -2.99 12.37 31.01
C ASP A 283 -4.18 13.33 30.83
N ASP A 284 -3.98 14.40 30.05
CA ASP A 284 -4.98 15.44 29.84
C ASP A 284 -6.14 14.97 28.96
N TRP A 285 -5.98 13.90 28.18
CA TRP A 285 -7.05 13.28 27.42
C TRP A 285 -7.44 11.93 27.99
N LEU A 286 -8.75 11.73 28.14
CA LEU A 286 -9.38 10.47 28.41
C LEU A 286 -9.97 9.91 27.11
N TYR A 287 -9.47 8.76 26.67
CA TYR A 287 -9.94 8.07 25.48
C TYR A 287 -10.48 6.69 25.80
N PHE A 288 -11.69 6.42 25.32
CA PHE A 288 -12.32 5.12 25.45
C PHE A 288 -13.16 4.77 24.22
N LYS A 289 -13.45 3.49 24.09
CA LYS A 289 -14.27 2.89 23.05
C LYS A 289 -15.51 2.29 23.69
N ILE A 290 -16.68 2.57 23.13
CA ILE A 290 -17.91 1.83 23.45
C ILE A 290 -18.31 0.97 22.26
N TYR A 291 -18.48 -0.33 22.48
CA TYR A 291 -18.84 -1.29 21.43
C TYR A 291 -20.35 -1.46 21.37
N CYS A 292 -20.96 -1.13 20.23
CA CYS A 292 -22.41 -1.10 20.05
C CYS A 292 -22.81 -1.71 18.70
N SER A 293 -24.11 -1.97 18.51
CA SER A 293 -24.63 -2.28 17.17
C SER A 293 -24.58 -1.04 16.27
N ARG A 294 -24.57 -1.26 14.96
CA ARG A 294 -24.58 -0.16 13.99
C ARG A 294 -25.88 0.65 14.06
N ASP A 295 -27.00 -0.02 14.28
CA ASP A 295 -28.33 0.59 14.30
C ASP A 295 -28.52 1.52 15.51
N ASN A 296 -27.83 1.23 16.61
CA ASN A 296 -27.83 2.05 17.81
C ASN A 296 -26.90 3.26 17.74
N LEU A 297 -26.04 3.38 16.71
CA LEU A 297 -25.04 4.45 16.64
C LEU A 297 -25.67 5.84 16.72
N LYS A 298 -26.70 6.09 15.90
CA LYS A 298 -27.37 7.40 15.83
C LYS A 298 -28.00 7.75 17.18
N SER A 299 -28.78 6.83 17.77
CA SER A 299 -29.45 7.08 19.05
C SER A 299 -28.46 7.25 20.21
N LEU A 300 -27.39 6.45 20.24
CA LEU A 300 -26.32 6.56 21.24
C LEU A 300 -25.63 7.91 21.18
N VAL A 301 -25.22 8.37 19.99
CA VAL A 301 -24.57 9.68 19.83
C VAL A 301 -25.52 10.81 20.21
N THR A 302 -26.71 10.81 19.61
CA THR A 302 -27.67 11.94 19.70
C THR A 302 -28.18 12.15 21.12
N TYR A 303 -28.51 11.08 21.84
CA TYR A 303 -29.20 11.17 23.11
C TYR A 303 -28.30 10.80 24.30
N ARG A 304 -27.61 9.66 24.22
CA ARG A 304 -26.87 9.13 25.38
C ARG A 304 -25.53 9.81 25.57
N LEU A 305 -24.75 9.99 24.51
CA LEU A 305 -23.45 10.65 24.54
C LEU A 305 -23.61 12.16 24.73
N SER A 306 -24.59 12.78 24.07
CA SER A 306 -24.92 14.20 24.26
C SER A 306 -25.22 14.55 25.71
N ASN A 307 -26.04 13.73 26.39
CA ASN A 307 -26.33 13.93 27.81
C ASN A 307 -25.08 13.82 28.69
N LEU A 308 -24.22 12.82 28.45
CA LEU A 308 -22.96 12.69 29.17
C LEU A 308 -22.05 13.91 28.94
N TYR A 309 -21.88 14.32 27.69
CA TYR A 309 -21.11 15.51 27.33
C TYR A 309 -21.64 16.74 28.07
N GLN A 310 -22.94 17.01 28.01
CA GLN A 310 -23.55 18.18 28.63
C GLN A 310 -23.29 18.21 30.14
N LYS A 311 -23.47 17.08 30.85
CA LYS A 311 -23.19 16.97 32.29
C LYS A 311 -21.74 17.28 32.65
N LEU A 312 -20.79 16.81 31.83
CA LEU A 312 -19.36 17.04 32.06
C LEU A 312 -18.95 18.47 31.70
N HIS A 313 -19.52 19.01 30.62
CA HIS A 313 -19.27 20.36 30.13
C HIS A 313 -19.80 21.43 31.10
N ASP A 314 -21.04 21.31 31.58
CA ASP A 314 -21.66 22.27 32.50
C ASP A 314 -20.92 22.37 33.83
N LYS A 315 -20.34 21.26 34.27
CA LYS A 315 -19.49 21.19 35.47
C LYS A 315 -18.05 21.65 35.23
N LYS A 316 -17.71 22.04 34.00
CA LYS A 316 -16.35 22.44 33.59
C LYS A 316 -15.32 21.35 33.92
N TYR A 317 -15.69 20.08 33.74
CA TYR A 317 -14.77 18.97 33.95
C TYR A 317 -13.93 18.67 32.72
N ILE A 318 -14.50 18.96 31.55
CA ILE A 318 -13.88 18.79 30.24
C ILE A 318 -13.88 20.13 29.50
N ASP A 319 -12.90 20.34 28.62
CA ASP A 319 -12.80 21.56 27.80
C ASP A 319 -12.80 21.27 26.29
N LEU A 320 -12.43 20.05 25.87
CA LEU A 320 -12.66 19.54 24.51
C LEU A 320 -13.28 18.15 24.56
N PHE A 321 -14.09 17.86 23.54
CA PHE A 321 -14.75 16.59 23.33
C PHE A 321 -14.75 16.28 21.85
N HIS A 322 -14.39 15.07 21.45
CA HIS A 322 -14.77 14.62 20.12
C HIS A 322 -15.01 13.12 20.08
N TYR A 323 -15.85 12.70 19.13
CA TYR A 323 -16.14 11.30 18.89
C TYR A 323 -15.94 10.93 17.42
N LEU A 324 -15.78 9.64 17.16
CA LEU A 324 -15.74 9.05 15.82
C LEU A 324 -16.38 7.66 15.82
N ALA A 325 -17.08 7.34 14.75
CA ALA A 325 -17.66 6.02 14.54
C ALA A 325 -16.65 5.11 13.82
N PHE A 326 -16.39 3.93 14.36
CA PHE A 326 -15.44 2.96 13.80
C PHE A 326 -16.04 1.57 13.71
N LYS A 327 -15.37 0.72 12.94
CA LYS A 327 -15.62 -0.72 12.86
C LYS A 327 -14.28 -1.43 12.89
N ASP A 328 -13.92 -2.06 14.01
CA ASP A 328 -12.79 -2.99 14.04
C ASP A 328 -12.70 -3.88 15.31
N PRO A 329 -12.87 -5.22 15.21
CA PRO A 329 -13.64 -5.92 14.17
C PRO A 329 -15.14 -5.56 14.23
N ASN A 330 -15.60 -5.09 15.40
CA ASN A 330 -17.00 -4.72 15.68
C ASN A 330 -17.21 -3.21 15.64
N TYR A 331 -18.46 -2.79 15.43
CA TYR A 331 -18.86 -1.38 15.49
C TYR A 331 -18.61 -0.81 16.89
N HIS A 332 -18.02 0.37 16.94
CA HIS A 332 -17.75 1.08 18.18
C HIS A 332 -17.65 2.58 17.97
N ILE A 333 -17.88 3.34 19.04
CA ILE A 333 -17.65 4.79 19.08
C ILE A 333 -16.37 5.04 19.86
N ARG A 334 -15.43 5.76 19.24
CA ARG A 334 -14.22 6.28 19.90
C ARG A 334 -14.57 7.63 20.48
N ILE A 335 -14.51 7.76 21.81
CA ILE A 335 -14.87 8.98 22.52
C ILE A 335 -13.63 9.53 23.22
N ARG A 336 -13.36 10.82 23.04
CA ARG A 336 -12.22 11.51 23.64
C ARG A 336 -12.69 12.74 24.37
N PHE A 337 -12.35 12.83 25.65
CA PHE A 337 -12.55 14.02 26.47
C PHE A 337 -11.21 14.57 26.89
N ARG A 338 -10.97 15.85 26.66
CA ARG A 338 -9.86 16.57 27.28
C ARG A 338 -10.35 17.12 28.61
N LEU A 339 -9.65 16.78 29.69
CA LEU A 339 -9.96 17.25 31.03
C LEU A 339 -9.54 18.72 31.16
N SER A 340 -10.41 19.57 31.70
CA SER A 340 -10.03 20.96 32.04
C SER A 340 -8.97 21.01 33.14
N SER A 341 -8.86 19.94 33.94
CA SER A 341 -7.82 19.76 34.95
C SER A 341 -7.67 18.27 35.27
N LYS A 342 -6.44 17.79 35.49
CA LYS A 342 -6.18 16.41 35.95
C LYS A 342 -6.88 16.07 37.26
N LYS A 343 -7.20 17.08 38.11
CA LYS A 343 -7.98 16.89 39.35
C LYS A 343 -9.41 16.39 39.10
N ASN A 344 -9.93 16.57 37.89
CA ASN A 344 -11.27 16.12 37.51
C ASN A 344 -11.30 14.64 37.08
N PHE A 345 -10.13 13.98 36.93
CA PHE A 345 -10.04 12.62 36.42
C PHE A 345 -11.00 11.64 37.11
N SER A 346 -10.92 11.53 38.44
CA SER A 346 -11.80 10.62 39.22
C SER A 346 -13.28 10.92 38.96
N LYS A 347 -13.66 12.20 39.00
CA LYS A 347 -15.06 12.62 38.80
C LYS A 347 -15.56 12.23 37.41
N VAL A 348 -14.75 12.48 36.37
CA VAL A 348 -15.12 12.15 34.98
C VAL A 348 -15.23 10.64 34.79
N ILE A 349 -14.33 9.85 35.39
CA ILE A 349 -14.40 8.39 35.39
C ILE A 349 -15.69 7.91 36.07
N ASP A 350 -16.08 8.48 37.21
CA ASP A 350 -17.32 8.11 37.90
C ASP A 350 -18.55 8.38 37.02
N TYR A 351 -18.58 9.52 36.33
CA TYR A 351 -19.63 9.83 35.35
C TYR A 351 -19.69 8.83 34.20
N ILE A 352 -18.54 8.45 33.64
CA ILE A 352 -18.46 7.48 32.53
C ILE A 352 -18.84 6.09 33.01
N ASN A 353 -18.43 5.68 34.21
CA ASN A 353 -18.78 4.38 34.79
C ASN A 353 -20.29 4.25 34.96
N ASN A 354 -20.93 5.20 35.65
CA ASN A 354 -22.38 5.19 35.83
C ASN A 354 -23.13 5.23 34.50
N TRP A 355 -22.67 6.07 33.56
CA TRP A 355 -23.24 6.13 32.21
C TRP A 355 -23.10 4.79 31.48
N SER A 356 -21.94 4.14 31.57
CA SER A 356 -21.68 2.87 30.88
C SER A 356 -22.47 1.72 31.47
N HIS A 357 -22.64 1.67 32.80
CA HIS A 357 -23.49 0.68 33.46
C HIS A 357 -24.93 0.78 32.99
N ASN A 358 -25.50 1.99 32.93
CA ASN A 358 -26.84 2.18 32.38
C ASN A 358 -26.97 1.69 30.93
N LEU A 359 -25.95 1.94 30.09
CA LEU A 359 -25.96 1.46 28.71
C LEU A 359 -25.82 -0.07 28.59
N LEU A 360 -25.12 -0.71 29.52
CA LEU A 360 -24.98 -2.17 29.58
C LEU A 360 -26.28 -2.83 30.04
N GLU A 361 -26.93 -2.30 31.09
CA GLU A 361 -28.21 -2.79 31.59
C GLU A 361 -29.32 -2.68 30.53
N GLU A 362 -29.31 -1.61 29.73
CA GLU A 362 -30.22 -1.43 28.60
C GLU A 362 -29.81 -2.23 27.33
N ASN A 363 -28.73 -3.01 27.37
CA ASN A 363 -28.16 -3.74 26.22
C ASN A 363 -27.82 -2.87 25.00
N LEU A 364 -27.56 -1.57 25.20
CA LEU A 364 -27.19 -0.66 24.10
C LEU A 364 -25.71 -0.80 23.69
N ILE A 365 -24.86 -1.21 24.64
CA ILE A 365 -23.45 -1.50 24.40
C ILE A 365 -23.10 -2.90 24.93
N SER A 366 -22.08 -3.51 24.35
CA SER A 366 -21.56 -4.83 24.77
C SER A 366 -20.35 -4.74 25.69
N LYS A 367 -19.54 -3.67 25.56
CA LYS A 367 -18.38 -3.40 26.42
C LYS A 367 -17.87 -1.97 26.24
N ILE A 368 -17.10 -1.52 27.23
CA ILE A 368 -16.30 -0.29 27.21
C ILE A 368 -14.81 -0.62 27.37
N VAL A 369 -13.93 0.10 26.68
CA VAL A 369 -12.46 -0.10 26.74
C VAL A 369 -11.76 1.27 26.80
N PHE A 370 -11.01 1.54 27.87
CA PHE A 370 -10.08 2.68 27.93
C PHE A 370 -8.80 2.34 27.17
N ASP A 371 -8.27 3.28 26.39
CA ASP A 371 -7.17 3.02 25.45
C ASP A 371 -6.24 4.24 25.30
N THR A 372 -5.14 4.07 24.58
CA THR A 372 -4.16 5.12 24.27
C THR A 372 -4.64 5.96 23.09
N TYR A 373 -4.74 7.28 23.27
CA TYR A 373 -5.00 8.20 22.18
C TYR A 373 -3.71 8.45 21.41
N ASP A 374 -3.62 7.86 20.22
CA ASP A 374 -2.53 8.07 19.27
C ASP A 374 -2.88 9.21 18.31
N ARG A 375 -2.21 10.36 18.46
CA ARG A 375 -2.43 11.53 17.60
C ARG A 375 -1.84 11.31 16.20
N GLU A 376 -2.64 11.59 15.18
CA GLU A 376 -2.25 11.57 13.76
C GLU A 376 -1.51 12.86 13.36
N ILE A 377 -0.41 13.15 14.05
CA ILE A 377 0.32 14.43 13.98
C ILE A 377 0.73 14.78 12.55
N GLU A 378 1.27 13.81 11.81
CA GLU A 378 1.72 14.00 10.42
C GLU A 378 0.57 14.36 9.49
N ARG A 379 -0.57 13.69 9.65
CA ARG A 379 -1.76 13.89 8.81
C ARG A 379 -2.31 15.31 8.94
N TYR A 380 -2.18 15.88 10.14
CA TYR A 380 -2.74 17.17 10.48
C TYR A 380 -1.69 18.28 10.62
N GLY A 381 -0.50 18.09 10.06
CA GLY A 381 0.45 19.19 9.81
C GLY A 381 1.37 19.51 10.98
N GLY A 382 1.31 18.70 12.03
CA GLY A 382 2.26 18.75 13.12
C GLY A 382 1.71 19.09 14.47
N LEU A 383 2.62 19.17 15.44
CA LEU A 383 2.28 19.46 16.83
C LEU A 383 1.61 20.83 17.01
N GLN A 384 1.95 21.82 16.19
CA GLN A 384 1.32 23.13 16.26
C GLN A 384 -0.12 23.10 15.74
N PHE A 385 -0.38 22.32 14.69
CA PHE A 385 -1.68 22.27 14.03
C PHE A 385 -2.62 21.22 14.62
N ILE A 386 -2.12 20.12 15.19
CA ILE A 386 -2.94 19.05 15.77
C ILE A 386 -3.84 19.57 16.89
N GLU A 387 -3.36 20.50 17.73
CA GLU A 387 -4.17 21.09 18.79
C GLU A 387 -5.29 21.98 18.25
N TYR A 388 -5.06 22.65 17.11
CA TYR A 388 -6.10 23.41 16.42
C TYR A 388 -7.13 22.47 15.78
N VAL A 389 -6.66 21.39 15.15
CA VAL A 389 -7.54 20.36 14.57
C VAL A 389 -8.38 19.67 15.66
N GLU A 390 -7.87 19.48 16.87
CA GLU A 390 -8.67 18.98 17.99
C GLU A 390 -9.81 19.94 18.40
N LYS A 391 -9.62 21.25 18.28
CA LYS A 391 -10.71 22.24 18.47
C LYS A 391 -11.74 22.16 17.35
N VAL A 392 -11.30 21.94 16.12
CA VAL A 392 -12.17 21.73 14.96
C VAL A 392 -12.99 20.46 15.14
N PHE A 393 -12.35 19.36 15.56
CA PHE A 393 -13.03 18.12 15.90
C PHE A 393 -14.03 18.28 17.04
N ASN A 394 -13.74 19.17 17.99
CA ASN A 394 -14.68 19.49 19.05
C ASN A 394 -15.91 20.22 18.54
N ALA A 395 -15.73 21.32 17.80
CA ALA A 395 -16.84 22.06 17.21
C ALA A 395 -17.69 21.16 16.31
N ASP A 396 -17.05 20.37 15.45
CA ASP A 396 -17.70 19.41 14.56
C ASP A 396 -18.47 18.32 15.31
N SER A 397 -17.91 17.79 16.40
CA SER A 397 -18.60 16.77 17.21
C SER A 397 -19.84 17.34 17.90
N ILE A 398 -19.78 18.57 18.40
CA ILE A 398 -20.92 19.24 19.01
C ILE A 398 -22.00 19.50 17.95
N ASP A 399 -21.63 20.11 16.82
CA ASP A 399 -22.56 20.41 15.72
C ASP A 399 -23.27 19.16 15.21
N THR A 400 -22.52 18.09 14.91
CA THR A 400 -23.07 16.85 14.36
C THR A 400 -23.96 16.09 15.35
N MET A 401 -23.64 16.16 16.64
CA MET A 401 -24.44 15.55 17.70
C MET A 401 -25.82 16.20 17.85
N HIS A 402 -25.90 17.52 17.66
CA HIS A 402 -27.17 18.25 17.60
C HIS A 402 -27.90 18.04 16.26
N HIS A 403 -27.17 17.95 15.15
CA HIS A 403 -27.74 17.81 13.81
C HIS A 403 -28.55 16.51 13.63
N PHE A 404 -28.18 15.42 14.31
CA PHE A 404 -28.95 14.16 14.26
C PHE A 404 -30.35 14.22 14.89
N MET A 405 -30.69 15.30 15.62
CA MET A 405 -32.01 15.51 16.20
C MET A 405 -33.08 15.91 15.17
N GLU A 406 -32.69 16.33 13.96
CA GLU A 406 -33.62 16.74 12.90
C GLU A 406 -34.12 15.54 12.05
N THR A 407 -35.40 15.62 11.66
CA THR A 407 -36.32 14.48 11.46
C THR A 407 -36.24 13.75 10.11
N MET A 408 -35.41 14.17 9.15
CA MET A 408 -35.13 13.39 7.93
C MET A 408 -33.68 13.54 7.46
N TYR A 409 -32.96 12.43 7.37
CA TYR A 409 -31.54 12.40 6.99
C TYR A 409 -31.37 12.02 5.52
N SER A 410 -31.74 12.96 4.63
CA SER A 410 -31.67 12.75 3.18
C SER A 410 -30.25 12.97 2.62
N LYS A 411 -30.04 12.68 1.32
CA LYS A 411 -28.75 12.95 0.67
C LYS A 411 -28.40 14.44 0.65
N ILE A 412 -29.38 15.34 0.53
CA ILE A 412 -29.13 16.78 0.51
C ILE A 412 -28.68 17.29 1.88
N ASN A 413 -29.27 16.80 2.97
CA ASN A 413 -28.86 17.21 4.33
C ASN A 413 -27.42 16.81 4.65
N LYS A 414 -26.95 15.66 4.12
CA LYS A 414 -25.53 15.27 4.19
C LYS A 414 -24.63 16.28 3.48
N VAL A 415 -25.02 16.68 2.28
CA VAL A 415 -24.25 17.65 1.48
C VAL A 415 -24.24 19.02 2.15
N GLU A 416 -25.37 19.48 2.68
CA GLU A 416 -25.49 20.73 3.44
C GLU A 416 -24.64 20.73 4.71
N SER A 417 -24.60 19.61 5.43
CA SER A 417 -23.73 19.43 6.59
C SER A 417 -22.25 19.58 6.20
N ILE A 418 -21.83 18.94 5.10
CA ILE A 418 -20.47 19.05 4.56
C ILE A 418 -20.16 20.49 4.16
N GLU A 419 -21.08 21.16 3.45
CA GLU A 419 -20.92 22.55 3.02
C GLU A 419 -20.77 23.49 4.23
N LYS A 420 -21.67 23.38 5.21
CA LYS A 420 -21.61 24.18 6.43
C LYS A 420 -20.29 23.98 7.17
N PHE A 421 -19.80 22.74 7.23
CA PHE A 421 -18.51 22.46 7.82
C PHE A 421 -17.35 23.10 7.03
N ALA A 422 -17.36 23.00 5.69
CA ALA A 422 -16.35 23.63 4.84
C ALA A 422 -16.32 25.17 4.97
N LEU A 423 -17.49 25.82 5.03
CA LEU A 423 -17.60 27.26 5.25
C LEU A 423 -17.06 27.68 6.63
N LYS A 424 -17.39 26.92 7.69
CA LYS A 424 -16.86 27.17 9.06
C LYS A 424 -15.34 27.06 9.15
N LEU A 425 -14.74 26.21 8.32
CA LEU A 425 -13.29 26.04 8.21
C LEU A 425 -12.59 27.19 7.47
N GLY A 426 -13.36 28.07 6.80
CA GLY A 426 -12.85 29.22 6.02
C GLY A 426 -12.65 28.92 4.53
N PHE A 427 -13.22 27.84 3.99
CA PHE A 427 -13.14 27.55 2.56
C PHE A 427 -14.36 28.13 1.83
N SER A 428 -14.15 29.20 1.05
CA SER A 428 -15.23 29.81 0.26
C SER A 428 -15.66 28.91 -0.90
N ILE A 429 -16.86 29.12 -1.43
CA ILE A 429 -17.44 28.27 -2.49
C ILE A 429 -16.52 28.15 -3.72
N ASN A 430 -15.83 29.23 -4.08
CA ASN A 430 -14.88 29.25 -5.19
C ASN A 430 -13.66 28.38 -4.90
N VAL A 431 -13.08 28.51 -3.70
CA VAL A 431 -11.94 27.69 -3.26
C VAL A 431 -12.34 26.21 -3.23
N GLN A 432 -13.49 25.89 -2.66
CA GLN A 432 -14.04 24.54 -2.63
C GLN A 432 -14.20 23.96 -4.04
N LYS A 433 -14.78 24.72 -4.98
CA LYS A 433 -14.91 24.31 -6.39
C LYS A 433 -13.56 23.94 -6.98
N ASN A 434 -12.54 24.77 -6.80
CA ASN A 434 -11.20 24.52 -7.36
C ASN A 434 -10.56 23.25 -6.77
N ILE A 435 -10.68 23.03 -5.46
CA ILE A 435 -10.21 21.80 -4.80
C ILE A 435 -10.94 20.56 -5.34
N LEU A 436 -12.27 20.61 -5.42
CA LEU A 436 -13.10 19.48 -5.83
C LEU A 436 -12.94 19.17 -7.33
N MET A 437 -12.75 20.20 -8.17
CA MET A 437 -12.40 20.04 -9.58
C MET A 437 -11.13 19.21 -9.75
N ASN A 438 -10.06 19.50 -8.99
CA ASN A 438 -8.80 18.75 -9.09
C ASN A 438 -8.96 17.26 -8.71
N ARG A 439 -9.88 16.93 -7.80
CA ARG A 439 -10.12 15.55 -7.36
C ARG A 439 -11.09 14.78 -8.25
N PHE A 440 -12.14 15.45 -8.74
CA PHE A 440 -13.27 14.81 -9.43
C PHE A 440 -13.36 15.19 -10.92
N HIS A 441 -12.34 15.84 -11.49
CA HIS A 441 -12.29 16.13 -12.93
C HIS A 441 -12.59 14.84 -13.72
N TYR A 442 -13.36 14.99 -14.80
CA TYR A 442 -13.93 13.92 -15.63
C TYR A 442 -13.05 12.66 -15.67
N SER A 443 -13.37 11.69 -14.83
CA SER A 443 -12.77 10.36 -14.87
C SER A 443 -13.81 9.38 -15.42
N PRO A 444 -13.43 8.47 -16.33
CA PRO A 444 -14.35 7.48 -16.89
C PRO A 444 -15.08 6.66 -15.82
N GLU A 445 -14.44 6.43 -14.66
CA GLU A 445 -15.03 5.64 -13.57
C GLU A 445 -16.25 6.31 -12.91
N LEU A 446 -16.39 7.63 -13.04
CA LEU A 446 -17.44 8.40 -12.37
C LEU A 446 -18.63 8.74 -13.27
N LYS A 447 -18.58 8.36 -14.56
CA LYS A 447 -19.59 8.66 -15.59
C LYS A 447 -20.99 8.16 -15.22
N ASP A 448 -21.08 6.98 -14.62
CA ASP A 448 -22.36 6.37 -14.25
C ASP A 448 -22.99 7.08 -13.05
N ILE A 449 -22.18 7.44 -12.05
CA ILE A 449 -22.61 8.23 -10.88
C ILE A 449 -23.07 9.62 -11.34
N TYR A 450 -22.36 10.23 -12.29
CA TYR A 450 -22.76 11.51 -12.89
C TYR A 450 -24.13 11.45 -13.55
N THR A 451 -24.39 10.41 -14.34
CA THR A 451 -25.65 10.25 -15.08
C THR A 451 -26.81 10.01 -14.11
N LYS A 452 -26.60 9.16 -13.10
CA LYS A 452 -27.61 8.81 -12.09
C LYS A 452 -28.08 10.01 -11.27
N ASN A 453 -27.17 10.93 -10.94
CA ASN A 453 -27.44 12.03 -10.02
C ASN A 453 -27.85 13.36 -10.69
N LYS A 454 -27.87 13.43 -12.03
CA LYS A 454 -28.18 14.67 -12.77
C LYS A 454 -29.56 15.27 -12.41
N LYS A 455 -30.60 14.43 -12.36
CA LYS A 455 -31.95 14.85 -11.98
C LYS A 455 -32.01 15.31 -10.51
N TYR A 456 -31.29 14.63 -9.63
CA TYR A 456 -31.21 14.99 -8.22
C TYR A 456 -30.59 16.38 -8.02
N VAL A 457 -29.48 16.67 -8.69
CA VAL A 457 -28.82 17.98 -8.64
C VAL A 457 -29.76 19.09 -9.14
N GLN A 458 -30.40 18.91 -10.30
CA GLN A 458 -31.34 19.92 -10.83
C GLN A 458 -32.48 20.24 -9.87
N ASN A 459 -33.03 19.22 -9.21
CA ASN A 459 -34.15 19.41 -8.28
C ASN A 459 -33.72 20.13 -6.98
N ASN A 460 -32.46 20.03 -6.57
CA ASN A 460 -31.99 20.55 -5.29
C ASN A 460 -31.08 21.79 -5.40
N LYS A 461 -30.67 22.20 -6.60
CA LYS A 461 -29.67 23.28 -6.78
C LYS A 461 -30.09 24.60 -6.15
N PHE A 462 -31.34 25.05 -6.33
CA PHE A 462 -31.78 26.33 -5.77
C PHE A 462 -31.93 26.29 -4.25
N HIS A 463 -32.31 25.13 -3.70
CA HIS A 463 -32.32 24.89 -2.26
C HIS A 463 -30.90 25.02 -1.68
N PHE A 464 -29.94 24.33 -2.29
CA PHE A 464 -28.54 24.39 -1.88
C PHE A 464 -27.93 25.80 -2.03
N ILE A 465 -28.23 26.52 -3.10
CA ILE A 465 -27.79 27.91 -3.30
C ILE A 465 -28.29 28.81 -2.17
N ASN A 466 -29.57 28.71 -1.82
CA ASN A 466 -30.15 29.48 -0.72
C ASN A 466 -29.53 29.08 0.63
N PHE A 467 -29.26 27.79 0.84
CA PHE A 467 -28.54 27.30 2.00
C PHE A 467 -27.15 27.94 2.13
N VAL A 468 -26.37 27.97 1.03
CA VAL A 468 -25.04 28.61 1.02
C VAL A 468 -25.15 30.10 1.36
N LYS A 469 -26.07 30.85 0.73
CA LYS A 469 -26.29 32.29 1.03
C LYS A 469 -26.62 32.54 2.50
N GLN A 470 -27.46 31.69 3.11
CA GLN A 470 -27.85 31.85 4.52
C GLN A 470 -26.69 31.57 5.49
N ASN A 471 -25.79 30.65 5.12
CA ASN A 471 -24.66 30.24 5.96
C ASN A 471 -23.35 30.94 5.57
N GLU A 472 -23.36 31.87 4.61
CA GLU A 472 -22.17 32.62 4.20
C GLU A 472 -21.63 33.49 5.35
N SER A 473 -22.50 33.95 6.26
CA SER A 473 -22.11 34.66 7.49
C SER A 473 -21.45 33.76 8.55
N ASP A 474 -21.53 32.42 8.43
CA ASP A 474 -20.83 31.47 9.30
C ASP A 474 -19.35 31.28 8.91
N PHE A 475 -18.89 31.97 7.87
CA PHE A 475 -17.50 31.99 7.42
C PHE A 475 -16.55 32.43 8.55
N ASN A 476 -15.41 31.75 8.71
CA ASN A 476 -14.35 32.06 9.67
C ASN A 476 -14.68 31.91 11.17
N LYS A 477 -15.66 31.08 11.57
CA LYS A 477 -15.86 30.78 13.00
C LYS A 477 -14.74 29.92 13.61
N LEU A 478 -14.06 29.09 12.80
CA LEU A 478 -12.81 28.38 13.17
C LEU A 478 -11.88 28.34 11.94
N PRO A 479 -11.22 29.46 11.58
CA PRO A 479 -10.46 29.51 10.35
C PRO A 479 -9.18 28.68 10.48
N LEU A 480 -9.22 27.48 9.92
CA LEU A 480 -8.03 26.69 9.60
C LEU A 480 -7.31 27.27 8.38
N TYR A 481 -8.07 27.96 7.52
CA TYR A 481 -7.60 28.59 6.31
C TYR A 481 -8.00 30.08 6.33
N THR A 482 -7.00 30.97 6.26
CA THR A 482 -7.21 32.44 6.32
C THR A 482 -6.71 33.18 5.08
N ASN A 483 -6.27 32.47 4.04
CA ASN A 483 -5.59 33.10 2.90
C ASN A 483 -6.47 33.09 1.65
N GLU A 484 -7.35 34.07 1.53
CA GLU A 484 -7.96 34.39 0.24
C GLU A 484 -6.86 34.87 -0.73
N GLY A 485 -6.69 34.17 -1.87
CA GLY A 485 -5.80 34.61 -2.96
C GLY A 485 -4.40 34.00 -3.07
N LYS A 486 -4.04 32.97 -2.28
CA LYS A 486 -2.83 32.16 -2.53
C LYS A 486 -3.20 30.77 -3.08
N ASP A 487 -2.37 30.25 -3.98
CA ASP A 487 -2.50 28.87 -4.45
C ASP A 487 -2.37 27.89 -3.28
N LEU A 488 -3.34 26.97 -3.17
CA LEU A 488 -3.33 25.91 -2.16
C LEU A 488 -2.17 24.95 -2.43
N SER A 489 -1.39 24.65 -1.39
CA SER A 489 -0.41 23.57 -1.49
C SER A 489 -1.12 22.22 -1.56
N ILE A 490 -0.43 21.20 -2.10
CA ILE A 490 -0.92 19.81 -2.08
C ILE A 490 -1.33 19.38 -0.67
N TYR A 491 -0.58 19.83 0.34
CA TYR A 491 -0.87 19.53 1.73
C TYR A 491 -2.18 20.17 2.21
N ASP A 492 -2.48 21.42 1.82
CA ASP A 492 -3.72 22.08 2.22
C ASP A 492 -4.94 21.35 1.65
N ILE A 493 -4.81 20.85 0.42
CA ILE A 493 -5.81 20.01 -0.25
C ILE A 493 -6.00 18.67 0.49
N GLU A 494 -4.91 18.00 0.88
CA GLU A 494 -4.96 16.74 1.63
C GLU A 494 -5.55 16.92 3.04
N LEU A 495 -5.21 18.02 3.71
CA LEU A 495 -5.76 18.39 5.01
C LEU A 495 -7.27 18.65 4.89
N PHE A 496 -7.70 19.42 3.89
CA PHE A 496 -9.11 19.66 3.60
C PHE A 496 -9.87 18.34 3.46
N PHE A 497 -9.41 17.43 2.58
CA PHE A 497 -10.07 16.14 2.40
C PHE A 497 -10.02 15.26 3.65
N SER A 498 -8.95 15.32 4.44
CA SER A 498 -8.89 14.62 5.72
C SER A 498 -9.94 15.12 6.69
N LEU A 499 -10.17 16.43 6.79
CA LEU A 499 -11.18 17.02 7.67
C LEU A 499 -12.60 16.70 7.19
N ILE A 500 -12.88 16.84 5.89
CA ILE A 500 -14.17 16.46 5.31
C ILE A 500 -14.44 14.97 5.57
N HIS A 501 -13.44 14.10 5.42
CA HIS A 501 -13.57 12.69 5.74
C HIS A 501 -13.96 12.44 7.21
N MET A 502 -13.32 13.15 8.14
CA MET A 502 -13.67 13.04 9.57
C MET A 502 -15.08 13.57 9.87
N HIS A 503 -15.56 14.58 9.13
CA HIS A 503 -16.94 15.06 9.23
C HIS A 503 -17.93 14.03 8.69
N CYS A 504 -17.70 13.50 7.48
CA CYS A 504 -18.47 12.42 6.87
C CYS A 504 -18.65 11.23 7.83
N ASN A 505 -17.57 10.85 8.52
CA ASN A 505 -17.59 9.79 9.52
C ASN A 505 -18.58 10.09 10.67
N ARG A 506 -18.54 11.31 11.24
CA ARG A 506 -19.41 11.70 12.36
C ARG A 506 -20.87 11.72 11.97
N ILE A 507 -21.17 12.19 10.76
CA ILE A 507 -22.55 12.24 10.25
C ILE A 507 -23.03 10.87 9.71
N GLY A 508 -22.22 9.81 9.85
CA GLY A 508 -22.63 8.43 9.57
C GLY A 508 -22.57 8.03 8.10
N ILE A 509 -21.82 8.77 7.28
CA ILE A 509 -21.50 8.36 5.91
C ILE A 509 -20.44 7.26 5.97
N LYS A 510 -20.69 6.15 5.28
CA LYS A 510 -19.74 5.03 5.19
C LYS A 510 -18.59 5.41 4.27
N HIS A 511 -17.38 5.08 4.70
CA HIS A 511 -16.21 5.12 3.82
C HIS A 511 -16.43 4.23 2.59
N GLY A 512 -15.98 4.70 1.42
CA GLY A 512 -16.04 3.97 0.16
C GLY A 512 -17.03 4.61 -0.80
N ASP A 513 -17.82 3.80 -1.50
CA ASP A 513 -18.72 4.25 -2.56
C ASP A 513 -19.77 5.26 -2.07
N ASP A 514 -20.30 5.08 -0.85
CA ASP A 514 -21.27 6.00 -0.24
C ASP A 514 -20.67 7.40 -0.04
N GLU A 515 -19.43 7.49 0.47
CA GLU A 515 -18.72 8.76 0.65
C GLU A 515 -18.38 9.41 -0.70
N ILE A 516 -17.89 8.62 -1.67
CA ILE A 516 -17.60 9.11 -3.02
C ILE A 516 -18.87 9.67 -3.68
N GLU A 517 -20.00 8.98 -3.56
CA GLU A 517 -21.28 9.44 -4.12
C GLU A 517 -21.70 10.79 -3.51
N ILE A 518 -21.64 10.94 -2.19
CA ILE A 518 -22.01 12.19 -1.51
C ILE A 518 -21.03 13.33 -1.85
N MET A 519 -19.73 13.07 -1.87
CA MET A 519 -18.74 14.08 -2.24
C MET A 519 -18.91 14.55 -3.70
N LEU A 520 -19.30 13.65 -4.61
CA LEU A 520 -19.62 14.00 -6.00
C LEU A 520 -20.89 14.86 -6.12
N LEU A 521 -21.92 14.53 -5.33
CA LEU A 521 -23.13 15.34 -5.24
C LEU A 521 -22.80 16.75 -4.73
N TRP A 522 -21.99 16.83 -3.67
CA TRP A 522 -21.51 18.10 -3.12
C TRP A 522 -20.75 18.90 -4.18
N PHE A 523 -19.78 18.29 -4.86
CA PHE A 523 -19.05 18.94 -5.95
C PHE A 523 -19.96 19.53 -7.04
N LYS A 524 -20.99 18.79 -7.47
CA LYS A 524 -21.93 19.30 -8.48
C LYS A 524 -22.74 20.48 -7.97
N LEU A 525 -23.22 20.41 -6.73
CA LEU A 525 -24.01 21.48 -6.13
C LEU A 525 -23.17 22.73 -5.86
N VAL A 526 -21.92 22.57 -5.41
CA VAL A 526 -20.93 23.65 -5.28
C VAL A 526 -20.67 24.34 -6.61
N ARG A 527 -20.56 23.59 -7.71
CA ARG A 527 -20.40 24.18 -9.06
C ARG A 527 -21.60 25.02 -9.49
N GLU A 528 -22.82 24.55 -9.22
CA GLU A 528 -24.02 25.35 -9.49
C GLU A 528 -24.03 26.60 -8.60
N ALA A 529 -23.73 26.46 -7.30
CA ALA A 529 -23.69 27.59 -6.37
C ALA A 529 -22.66 28.66 -6.77
N ASP A 530 -21.42 28.26 -7.06
CA ASP A 530 -20.39 29.19 -7.53
C ASP A 530 -20.80 29.94 -8.81
N TYR A 531 -21.46 29.26 -9.77
CA TYR A 531 -21.99 29.90 -10.98
C TYR A 531 -23.04 30.97 -10.66
N TYR A 532 -24.03 30.65 -9.83
CA TYR A 532 -25.14 31.56 -9.52
C TYR A 532 -24.78 32.66 -8.49
N LEU A 533 -23.78 32.43 -7.64
CA LEU A 533 -23.32 33.38 -6.63
C LEU A 533 -22.18 34.27 -7.14
N GLY A 534 -21.31 33.74 -8.00
CA GLY A 534 -20.17 34.47 -8.57
C GLY A 534 -20.55 35.55 -9.58
N ASP A 535 -21.64 35.35 -10.35
CA ASP A 535 -22.13 36.33 -11.33
C ASP A 535 -22.79 37.58 -10.70
N GLY A 536 -22.89 37.65 -9.36
CA GLY A 536 -23.40 38.80 -8.61
C GLY A 536 -22.39 39.93 -8.37
N GLN A 537 -21.10 39.74 -8.71
CA GLN A 537 -20.08 40.79 -8.60
C GLN A 537 -19.77 41.52 -9.93
N ASN A 538 -20.38 41.10 -11.04
CA ASN A 538 -20.17 41.68 -12.38
C ASN A 538 -21.47 42.11 -13.08
N LYS A 539 -22.50 42.51 -12.32
CA LYS A 539 -23.70 43.16 -12.87
C LYS A 539 -24.04 44.44 -12.16
#